data_AF-A0A535GEG8-F1
#
_entry.id   AF-A0A535GEG8-F1
#
_cell.length_a   1.000
_cell.length_b   1.000
_cell.length_c   1.000
_cell.angle_alpha   90.00
_cell.angle_beta   90.00
_cell.angle_gamma   90.00
#
_symmetry.space_group_name_H-M   'P 1'
#
loop_
_entity.id
_entity.type
_entity.pdbx_description
1 polymer ?
#
loop_
_entity_poly.entity_id
_entity_poly.type
_entity_poly.pdbx_seq_one_letter_code
_entity_poly.pdbx_strand_id
1 'polypeptide(L)'
;MSSTEPTAAHLAIGRDAARLLGEFSPIILSNRAPLTPTTDGRLVPGAGGLVKALTSLASATGATWVSAARTDAERELANAGAPISSDNESDHPFPIVFAPTDPEAYQLHYSVISNPLIWFAHHYLWNIALEPVIDRG
;
A
#
# COMPACT_ATOMS: atom_id res chain seq x y z
N MET A 1 20.70 -22.18 1.29
CA MET A 1 20.18 -20.98 0.60
C MET A 1 21.11 -19.84 0.96
N SER A 2 21.82 -19.29 -0.03
CA SER A 2 22.78 -18.20 0.19
C SER A 2 21.98 -16.92 0.43
N SER A 3 21.96 -16.41 1.67
CA SER A 3 21.49 -15.05 1.92
C SER A 3 22.46 -14.10 1.22
N THR A 4 22.01 -13.42 0.17
CA THR A 4 22.81 -12.39 -0.49
C THR A 4 23.04 -11.25 0.49
N GLU A 5 24.28 -10.76 0.62
CA GLU A 5 24.56 -9.63 1.51
C GLU A 5 23.75 -8.39 1.10
N PRO A 6 23.25 -7.59 2.06
CA PRO A 6 22.52 -6.38 1.75
C PRO A 6 23.38 -5.40 0.96
N THR A 7 22.81 -4.82 -0.10
CA THR A 7 23.50 -3.81 -0.90
C THR A 7 23.84 -2.56 -0.08
N ALA A 8 24.86 -1.80 -0.52
CA ALA A 8 25.22 -0.52 0.12
C ALA A 8 24.05 0.48 0.18
N ALA A 9 23.18 0.47 -0.84
CA ALA A 9 21.97 1.30 -0.87
C ALA A 9 20.96 0.87 0.20
N HIS A 10 20.72 -0.44 0.37
CA HIS A 10 19.84 -0.96 1.40
C HIS A 10 20.31 -0.59 2.81
N LEU A 11 21.62 -0.75 3.07
CA LEU A 11 22.23 -0.35 4.36
C LEU A 11 22.13 1.15 4.61
N ALA A 12 22.30 1.98 3.58
CA ALA A 12 22.15 3.44 3.70
C ALA A 12 20.72 3.84 4.07
N ILE A 13 19.70 3.25 3.43
CA ILE A 13 18.29 3.49 3.75
C ILE A 13 18.01 3.11 5.21
N GLY A 14 18.44 1.93 5.65
CA GLY A 14 18.24 1.47 7.04
C GLY A 14 18.89 2.41 8.06
N ARG A 15 20.13 2.83 7.82
CA ARG A 15 20.85 3.79 8.68
C ARG A 15 20.14 5.15 8.72
N ASP A 16 19.73 5.67 7.57
CA ASP A 16 19.10 6.99 7.49
C ASP A 16 17.71 6.98 8.13
N ALA A 17 16.96 5.88 7.97
CA ALA A 17 15.70 5.66 8.66
C ALA A 17 15.90 5.58 10.19
N ALA A 18 16.88 4.82 10.67
CA ALA A 18 17.19 4.74 12.10
C ALA A 18 17.59 6.10 12.68
N ARG A 19 18.36 6.90 11.94
CA ARG A 19 18.74 8.26 12.34
C ARG A 19 17.53 9.21 12.44
N LEU A 20 16.57 9.09 11.53
CA LEU A 20 15.41 9.98 11.46
C LEU A 20 14.29 9.58 12.41
N LEU A 21 14.05 8.28 12.56
CA LEU A 21 12.94 7.72 13.35
C LEU A 21 13.36 7.39 14.79
N GLY A 22 14.65 7.27 15.08
CA GLY A 22 15.14 6.90 16.41
C GLY A 22 14.65 5.52 16.82
N GLU A 23 13.89 5.45 17.91
CA GLU A 23 13.35 4.21 18.47
C GLU A 23 12.05 3.74 17.78
N PHE A 24 11.48 4.54 16.88
CA PHE A 24 10.21 4.21 16.22
C PHE A 24 10.40 3.34 14.98
N SER A 25 9.57 2.31 14.83
CA SER A 25 9.47 1.51 13.61
C SER A 25 8.39 2.06 12.67
N PRO A 26 8.68 2.25 11.38
CA PRO A 26 7.69 2.76 10.44
C PRO A 26 6.64 1.71 10.09
N ILE A 27 5.41 2.18 9.83
CA ILE A 27 4.34 1.43 9.16
C ILE A 27 3.99 2.21 7.90
N ILE A 28 3.92 1.52 6.76
CA ILE A 28 3.54 2.14 5.50
C ILE A 28 2.06 1.86 5.27
N LEU A 29 1.27 2.92 5.11
CA LEU A 29 -0.16 2.81 4.81
C LEU A 29 -0.44 3.35 3.41
N SER A 30 -1.10 2.55 2.58
CA SER A 30 -1.54 2.97 1.25
C SER A 30 -2.83 2.27 0.85
N ASN A 31 -3.61 2.88 -0.03
CA ASN A 31 -4.83 2.24 -0.52
C ASN A 31 -4.55 0.94 -1.30
N ARG A 32 -3.44 0.88 -2.05
CA ARG A 32 -3.01 -0.31 -2.79
C ARG A 32 -1.75 -0.90 -2.19
N ALA A 33 -1.72 -2.23 -2.07
CA ALA A 33 -0.55 -2.99 -1.65
C ALA A 33 0.60 -2.86 -2.69
N PRO A 34 1.86 -3.06 -2.27
CA PRO A 34 3.01 -3.01 -3.17
C PRO A 34 3.07 -4.26 -4.06
N LEU A 35 2.36 -5.31 -3.68
CA LEU A 35 2.16 -6.56 -4.41
C LEU A 35 0.66 -6.85 -4.45
N THR A 36 0.14 -7.22 -5.62
CA THR A 36 -1.27 -7.62 -5.79
C THR A 36 -1.36 -9.14 -5.94
N PRO A 37 -2.21 -9.83 -5.17
CA PRO A 37 -2.47 -11.25 -5.37
C PRO A 37 -3.28 -11.47 -6.65
N THR A 38 -2.84 -12.41 -7.48
CA THR A 38 -3.57 -12.88 -8.66
C THR A 38 -4.45 -14.08 -8.30
N THR A 39 -5.36 -14.44 -9.21
CA THR A 39 -6.28 -15.57 -9.02
C THR A 39 -5.58 -16.93 -8.93
N ASP A 40 -4.36 -17.05 -9.47
CA ASP A 40 -3.48 -18.22 -9.35
C ASP A 40 -2.56 -18.17 -8.12
N GLY A 41 -2.76 -17.19 -7.21
CA GLY A 41 -2.04 -17.07 -5.95
C GLY A 41 -0.63 -16.46 -6.06
N ARG A 42 -0.25 -15.97 -7.25
CA ARG A 42 1.02 -15.25 -7.43
C ARG A 42 0.89 -13.82 -6.92
N LEU A 43 2.00 -13.23 -6.50
CA LEU A 43 2.07 -11.82 -6.19
C LEU A 43 2.66 -11.07 -7.39
N VAL A 44 2.03 -9.96 -7.78
CA VAL A 44 2.51 -9.10 -8.87
C VAL A 44 2.90 -7.74 -8.33
N PRO A 45 4.13 -7.26 -8.56
CA PRO A 45 4.54 -5.94 -8.11
C PRO A 45 3.72 -4.81 -8.70
N GLY A 46 3.36 -3.85 -7.86
CA GLY A 46 2.78 -2.58 -8.28
C GLY A 46 3.79 -1.77 -9.11
N ALA A 47 3.29 -1.13 -10.18
CA ALA A 47 4.10 -0.24 -10.99
C ALA A 47 4.26 1.13 -10.32
N GLY A 48 5.40 1.79 -10.56
CA GLY A 48 5.64 3.19 -10.18
C GLY A 48 6.88 3.41 -9.31
N GLY A 49 7.50 4.58 -9.45
CA GLY A 49 8.72 4.92 -8.72
C GLY A 49 8.53 5.02 -7.21
N LEU A 50 7.37 5.52 -6.76
CA LEU A 50 7.06 5.63 -5.34
C LEU A 50 6.91 4.26 -4.66
N VAL A 51 6.21 3.32 -5.30
CA VAL A 51 6.07 1.95 -4.78
C VAL A 51 7.44 1.31 -4.63
N LYS A 52 8.32 1.43 -5.63
CA LYS A 52 9.69 0.92 -5.55
C LYS A 52 10.48 1.52 -4.38
N ALA A 53 10.45 2.85 -4.24
CA ALA A 53 11.16 3.54 -3.17
C ALA A 53 10.67 3.13 -1.77
N LEU A 54 9.35 3.06 -1.58
CA LEU A 54 8.76 2.65 -0.30
C LEU A 54 8.97 1.15 -0.02
N THR A 55 8.99 0.30 -1.04
CA THR A 55 9.37 -1.12 -0.91
C THR A 55 10.82 -1.25 -0.43
N SER A 56 11.74 -0.43 -0.93
CA SER A 56 13.13 -0.40 -0.44
C SER A 56 13.21 0.05 1.02
N LEU A 57 12.41 1.04 1.44
CA LEU A 57 12.30 1.45 2.84
C LEU A 57 11.75 0.31 3.72
N ALA A 58 10.65 -0.32 3.30
CA ALA A 58 10.03 -1.41 4.06
C ALA A 58 10.99 -2.58 4.24
N SER A 59 11.67 -2.95 3.15
CA SER A 59 12.71 -3.98 3.15
C SER A 59 13.87 -3.65 4.09
N ALA A 60 14.39 -2.41 4.05
CA ALA A 60 15.53 -1.98 4.87
C ALA A 60 15.22 -1.79 6.36
N THR A 61 13.94 -1.66 6.72
CA THR A 61 13.51 -1.38 8.10
C THR A 61 12.67 -2.51 8.70
N GLY A 62 12.29 -3.51 7.90
CA GLY A 62 11.27 -4.49 8.29
C GLY A 62 9.89 -3.89 8.49
N ALA A 63 9.59 -2.73 7.87
CA ALA A 63 8.32 -2.03 8.06
C ALA A 63 7.14 -2.91 7.65
N THR A 64 6.06 -2.85 8.43
CA THR A 64 4.79 -3.43 8.00
C THR A 64 4.12 -2.54 6.97
N TRP A 65 3.73 -3.13 5.85
CA TRP A 65 2.91 -2.48 4.85
C TRP A 65 1.44 -2.84 5.05
N VAL A 66 0.58 -1.85 5.29
CA VAL A 66 -0.86 -2.04 5.45
C VAL A 66 -1.60 -1.45 4.25
N SER A 67 -2.51 -2.21 3.67
CA SER A 67 -3.36 -1.74 2.57
C SER A 67 -4.81 -2.15 2.70
N ALA A 68 -5.72 -1.36 2.12
CA ALA A 68 -7.12 -1.75 2.06
C ALA A 68 -7.27 -3.03 1.23
N ALA A 69 -8.11 -3.97 1.68
CA ALA A 69 -8.57 -5.08 0.86
C ALA A 69 -9.59 -4.55 -0.16
N ARG A 70 -9.28 -4.64 -1.45
CA ARG A 70 -10.09 -4.06 -2.54
C ARG A 70 -10.79 -5.14 -3.35
N THR A 71 -10.12 -6.26 -3.57
CA THR A 71 -10.64 -7.43 -4.29
C THR A 71 -11.08 -8.53 -3.32
N ASP A 72 -11.85 -9.51 -3.80
CA ASP A 72 -12.26 -10.65 -2.98
C ASP A 72 -11.06 -11.45 -2.48
N ALA A 73 -10.05 -11.68 -3.32
CA ALA A 73 -8.80 -12.33 -2.92
C ALA A 73 -8.06 -11.57 -1.79
N GLU A 74 -8.01 -10.24 -1.87
CA GLU A 74 -7.41 -9.43 -0.79
C GLU A 74 -8.27 -9.48 0.49
N ARG A 75 -9.60 -9.59 0.38
CA ARG A 75 -10.51 -9.73 1.53
C ARG A 75 -10.40 -11.10 2.19
N GLU A 76 -10.21 -12.16 1.42
CA GLU A 76 -9.91 -13.49 1.94
C GLU A 76 -8.62 -13.48 2.78
N LEU A 77 -7.55 -12.86 2.26
CA LEU A 77 -6.30 -12.68 2.99
C LEU A 77 -6.48 -11.84 4.26
N ALA A 78 -7.26 -10.75 4.19
CA ALA A 78 -7.57 -9.93 5.36
C ALA A 78 -8.31 -10.73 6.45
N ASN A 79 -9.29 -11.54 6.05
CA ASN A 79 -10.09 -12.36 6.96
C ASN A 79 -9.31 -13.54 7.56
N ALA A 80 -8.28 -14.03 6.86
CA ALA A 80 -7.35 -15.01 7.42
C ALA A 80 -6.52 -14.44 8.60
N GLY A 81 -6.42 -13.11 8.71
CA GLY A 81 -5.81 -12.43 9.86
C GLY A 81 -4.29 -12.56 9.95
N ALA A 82 -3.63 -13.06 8.90
CA ALA A 82 -2.19 -13.27 8.85
C ALA A 82 -1.54 -12.34 7.81
N PRO A 83 -0.40 -11.71 8.15
CA PRO A 83 0.41 -11.00 7.14
C PRO A 83 0.89 -11.97 6.06
N ILE A 84 0.92 -11.50 4.82
CA ILE A 84 1.65 -12.19 3.74
C ILE A 84 3.07 -11.64 3.67
N SER A 85 4.02 -12.50 3.27
CA SER A 85 5.38 -12.05 3.02
C SER A 85 5.47 -11.36 1.66
N SER A 86 6.32 -10.34 1.54
CA SER A 86 6.67 -9.77 0.23
C SER A 86 7.54 -10.70 -0.63
N ASP A 87 7.80 -11.92 -0.17
CA ASP A 87 8.76 -12.85 -0.74
C ASP A 87 8.32 -13.35 -2.12
N ASN A 88 8.97 -12.78 -3.12
CA ASN A 88 8.67 -12.97 -4.52
C ASN A 88 9.94 -12.86 -5.38
N GLU A 89 11.14 -12.91 -4.75
CA GLU A 89 12.53 -12.67 -5.24
C GLU A 89 13.34 -11.64 -4.40
N SER A 90 12.82 -11.14 -3.26
CA SER A 90 13.57 -10.18 -2.42
C SER A 90 14.40 -10.87 -1.34
N ASP A 91 15.71 -10.59 -1.27
CA ASP A 91 16.60 -11.10 -0.19
C ASP A 91 16.22 -10.60 1.22
N HIS A 92 15.38 -9.56 1.30
CA HIS A 92 14.96 -8.90 2.53
C HIS A 92 13.45 -8.66 2.51
N PRO A 93 12.64 -9.69 2.86
CA PRO A 93 11.19 -9.60 2.83
C PRO A 93 10.64 -8.73 3.97
N PHE A 94 9.44 -8.21 3.77
CA PHE A 94 8.69 -7.45 4.78
C PHE A 94 7.21 -7.86 4.80
N PRO A 95 6.50 -7.67 5.93
CA PRO A 95 5.11 -8.11 6.06
C PRO A 95 4.15 -7.16 5.36
N ILE A 96 3.17 -7.74 4.66
CA ILE A 96 2.04 -7.03 4.04
C ILE A 96 0.75 -7.48 4.73
N VAL A 97 -0.04 -6.52 5.21
CA VAL A 97 -1.31 -6.75 5.89
C VAL A 97 -2.43 -6.09 5.11
N PHE A 98 -3.48 -6.84 4.83
CA PHE A 98 -4.70 -6.30 4.26
C PHE A 98 -5.68 -5.95 5.37
N ALA A 99 -6.09 -4.68 5.42
CA ALA A 99 -7.18 -4.23 6.28
C ALA A 99 -8.52 -4.66 5.65
N PRO A 100 -9.38 -5.38 6.38
CA PRO A 100 -10.68 -5.78 5.86
C PRO A 100 -11.49 -4.52 5.58
N THR A 101 -12.20 -4.52 4.46
CA THR A 101 -13.16 -3.47 4.14
C THR A 101 -14.52 -4.11 3.89
N ASP A 102 -15.58 -3.34 4.01
CA ASP A 102 -16.88 -3.69 3.43
C ASP A 102 -16.89 -3.25 1.95
N PRO A 103 -17.37 -4.07 1.00
CA PRO A 103 -17.35 -3.73 -0.43
C PRO A 103 -18.09 -2.43 -0.76
N GLU A 104 -19.25 -2.19 -0.16
CA GLU A 104 -20.06 -1.00 -0.41
C GLU A 104 -19.38 0.24 0.19
N ALA A 105 -18.90 0.16 1.43
CA ALA A 105 -18.15 1.22 2.07
C ALA A 105 -16.87 1.57 1.30
N TYR A 106 -16.15 0.57 0.77
CA TYR A 106 -14.96 0.80 -0.05
C TYR A 106 -15.32 1.47 -1.38
N GLN A 107 -16.43 1.08 -2.02
CA GLN A 107 -16.90 1.74 -3.24
C GLN A 107 -17.25 3.21 -3.01
N LEU A 108 -17.97 3.53 -1.94
CA LEU A 108 -18.25 4.92 -1.55
C LEU A 108 -16.96 5.70 -1.27
N HIS A 109 -16.05 5.12 -0.49
CA HIS A 109 -14.76 5.72 -0.19
C HIS A 109 -13.94 6.03 -1.47
N TYR A 110 -13.76 5.05 -2.35
CA TYR A 110 -12.79 5.15 -3.44
C TYR A 110 -13.40 5.79 -4.70
N SER A 111 -14.62 5.39 -5.06
CA SER A 111 -15.28 5.74 -6.32
C SER A 111 -16.25 6.91 -6.21
N VAL A 112 -16.49 7.45 -5.01
CA VAL A 112 -17.32 8.65 -4.81
C VAL A 112 -16.52 9.75 -4.10
N ILE A 113 -15.98 9.45 -2.93
CA ILE A 113 -15.29 10.47 -2.10
C ILE A 113 -13.87 10.75 -2.60
N SER A 114 -13.04 9.72 -2.80
CA SER A 114 -11.61 9.94 -3.11
C SER A 114 -11.38 10.42 -4.54
N ASN A 115 -11.76 9.61 -5.55
CA ASN A 115 -11.38 9.91 -6.93
C ASN A 115 -12.31 10.88 -7.68
N PRO A 116 -13.62 10.94 -7.42
CA PRO A 116 -14.42 12.03 -7.98
C PRO A 116 -14.40 13.30 -7.13
N LEU A 117 -14.83 13.23 -5.86
CA LEU A 117 -15.03 14.45 -5.07
C LEU A 117 -13.70 15.13 -4.70
N ILE A 118 -12.83 14.46 -3.95
CA ILE A 118 -11.57 15.04 -3.45
C ILE A 118 -10.61 15.36 -4.60
N TRP A 119 -10.45 14.45 -5.57
CA TRP A 119 -9.58 14.69 -6.72
C TRP A 119 -10.02 15.92 -7.53
N PHE A 120 -11.30 16.05 -7.88
CA PHE A 120 -11.76 17.20 -8.67
C PHE A 120 -11.61 18.50 -7.89
N ALA A 121 -11.87 18.48 -6.57
CA ALA A 121 -11.65 19.62 -5.70
C ALA A 121 -10.18 20.08 -5.73
N HIS A 122 -9.24 19.15 -5.55
CA HIS A 122 -7.81 19.46 -5.53
C HIS A 122 -7.25 19.90 -6.89
N HIS A 123 -7.86 19.45 -7.99
CA HIS A 123 -7.41 19.77 -9.35
C HIS A 123 -8.23 20.88 -10.01
N TYR A 124 -9.18 21.50 -9.29
CA TYR A 124 -10.04 22.57 -9.79
C TYR A 124 -10.77 22.20 -11.09
N LEU A 125 -11.30 20.98 -11.16
CA LEU A 125 -11.89 20.42 -12.39
C LEU A 125 -13.41 20.57 -12.48
N TRP A 126 -14.08 21.06 -11.43
CA TRP A 126 -15.54 21.22 -11.44
C TRP A 126 -16.00 22.29 -12.41
N ASN A 127 -17.09 21.99 -13.10
CA ASN A 127 -17.91 23.04 -13.65
C ASN A 127 -18.68 23.71 -12.50
N ILE A 128 -18.14 24.79 -11.96
CA ILE A 128 -18.69 25.50 -10.77
C ILE A 128 -20.15 25.93 -10.89
N ALA A 129 -20.72 25.99 -12.10
CA ALA A 129 -22.13 26.30 -12.30
C ALA A 129 -23.07 25.12 -12.02
N LEU A 130 -22.55 23.88 -12.06
CA LEU A 130 -23.34 22.65 -12.00
C LEU A 130 -22.83 21.63 -10.96
N GLU A 131 -21.59 21.77 -10.49
CA GLU A 131 -20.89 20.78 -9.67
C GLU A 131 -20.10 21.44 -8.51
N PRO A 132 -19.86 20.71 -7.41
CA PRO A 132 -20.37 19.38 -7.11
C PRO A 132 -21.83 19.43 -6.63
N VAL A 133 -22.59 18.37 -6.86
CA VAL A 133 -23.88 18.15 -6.19
C VAL A 133 -23.60 17.39 -4.89
N ILE A 134 -23.95 17.98 -3.75
CA ILE A 134 -23.84 17.35 -2.43
C ILE A 134 -25.23 17.33 -1.83
N ASP A 135 -25.85 16.15 -1.84
CA ASP A 135 -27.18 15.90 -1.28
C ASP A 135 -27.17 14.61 -0.45
N ARG A 136 -28.36 14.07 -0.13
CA ARG A 136 -28.52 12.84 0.65
C ARG A 136 -28.76 11.59 -0.22
N GLY A 137 -28.76 11.72 -1.55
CA GLY A 137 -29.40 10.76 -2.46
C GLY A 137 -30.91 10.91 -2.50
#